data_AF-A0A2J8TT79-F1
#
_entry.id   AF-A0A2J8TT79-F1
#
_cell.length_a   1.000
_cell.length_b   1.000
_cell.length_c   1.000
_cell.angle_alpha   90.00
_cell.angle_beta   90.00
_cell.angle_gamma   90.00
#
_symmetry.space_group_name_H-M   'P 1'
#
loop_
_entity.id
_entity.type
_entity.pdbx_description
1 polymer ?
#
loop_
_entity_poly.entity_id
_entity_poly.type
_entity_poly.pdbx_seq_one_letter_code
_entity_poly.pdbx_strand_id
1 'polypeptide(L)'
;MENSTTTISREELEELQEAFNKIDIDNSGYVSDYELQDLFKEASLPLPGYKVREIVEKILSVADSNKDGKISFEEFVSLMQELKSKDISKTFRKIINKREGITAIGGTSTISSEGTQHS
;
A
#
# COMPACT_ATOMS: atom_id res chain seq x y z
N MET A 1 -8.00 7.49 -26.21
CA MET A 1 -7.49 6.64 -25.13
C MET A 1 -6.22 7.28 -24.66
N GLU A 2 -6.28 8.01 -23.55
CA GLU A 2 -5.12 8.75 -23.03
C GLU A 2 -4.13 7.75 -22.44
N ASN A 3 -2.98 7.65 -23.10
CA ASN A 3 -1.80 6.94 -22.67
C ASN A 3 -1.22 7.64 -21.44
N SER A 4 -1.62 7.22 -20.24
CA SER A 4 -0.94 7.61 -18.99
C SER A 4 0.44 6.93 -18.92
N THR A 5 1.38 7.37 -19.75
CA THR A 5 2.81 7.19 -19.48
C THR A 5 3.18 8.15 -18.35
N THR A 6 2.78 7.82 -17.14
CA THR A 6 3.12 8.61 -15.96
C THR A 6 4.60 8.40 -15.68
N THR A 7 5.35 9.50 -15.71
CA THR A 7 6.73 9.57 -15.26
C THR A 7 6.76 9.36 -13.74
N ILE A 8 7.03 8.12 -13.33
CA ILE A 8 7.30 7.78 -11.93
C ILE A 8 8.74 8.21 -11.62
N SER A 9 8.92 9.05 -10.60
CA SER A 9 10.25 9.39 -10.11
C SER A 9 10.94 8.17 -9.52
N ARG A 10 12.27 8.11 -9.61
CA ARG A 10 13.03 6.99 -9.05
C ARG A 10 12.70 6.74 -7.57
N GLU A 11 12.64 7.80 -6.78
CA GLU A 11 12.27 7.75 -5.36
C GLU A 11 10.91 7.07 -5.13
N GLU A 12 9.93 7.36 -5.98
CA GLU A 12 8.58 6.85 -5.83
C GLU A 12 8.47 5.40 -6.30
N LEU A 13 9.26 5.03 -7.31
CA LEU A 13 9.40 3.64 -7.73
C LEU A 13 10.08 2.79 -6.64
N GLU A 14 11.09 3.33 -5.97
CA GLU A 14 11.75 2.70 -4.82
C GLU A 14 10.76 2.49 -3.67
N GLU A 15 9.99 3.52 -3.30
CA GLU A 15 8.94 3.40 -2.27
C GLU A 15 7.88 2.35 -2.63
N LEU A 16 7.46 2.31 -3.91
CA LEU A 16 6.48 1.33 -4.40
C LEU A 16 7.06 -0.09 -4.39
N GLN A 17 8.33 -0.26 -4.71
CA GLN A 17 9.02 -1.54 -4.67
C GLN A 17 9.19 -2.04 -3.23
N GLU A 18 9.60 -1.20 -2.30
CA GLU A 18 9.66 -1.56 -0.88
C GLU A 18 8.27 -1.90 -0.32
N ALA A 19 7.25 -1.13 -0.69
CA ALA A 19 5.87 -1.40 -0.33
C ALA A 19 5.40 -2.77 -0.85
N PHE A 20 5.69 -3.08 -2.11
CA PHE A 20 5.34 -4.34 -2.73
C PHE A 20 6.03 -5.53 -2.03
N ASN A 21 7.34 -5.43 -1.82
CA ASN A 21 8.14 -6.46 -1.15
C ASN A 21 7.71 -6.68 0.30
N LYS A 22 7.20 -5.65 0.97
CA LYS A 22 6.62 -5.82 2.30
C LYS A 22 5.41 -6.75 2.22
N ILE A 23 4.51 -6.55 1.25
CA ILE A 23 3.24 -7.28 1.14
C ILE A 23 3.45 -8.72 0.65
N ASP A 24 4.36 -8.93 -0.29
CA ASP A 24 4.72 -10.25 -0.84
C ASP A 24 5.51 -11.06 0.19
N ILE A 25 4.79 -11.71 1.11
CA ILE A 25 5.37 -12.44 2.25
C ILE A 25 6.14 -13.66 1.73
N ASP A 26 5.61 -14.32 0.70
CA ASP A 26 6.21 -15.51 0.10
C ASP A 26 7.33 -15.18 -0.89
N ASN A 27 7.56 -13.89 -1.20
CA ASN A 27 8.51 -13.43 -2.23
C ASN A 27 8.24 -14.08 -3.60
N SER A 28 6.96 -14.28 -3.91
CA SER A 28 6.50 -14.91 -5.13
C SER A 28 6.64 -14.01 -6.36
N GLY A 29 6.85 -12.70 -6.15
CA GLY A 29 6.82 -11.66 -7.17
C GLY A 29 5.39 -11.18 -7.49
N TYR A 30 4.39 -11.65 -6.75
CA TYR A 30 2.98 -11.33 -6.90
C TYR A 30 2.35 -11.12 -5.53
N VAL A 31 1.40 -10.19 -5.44
CA VAL A 31 0.62 -9.96 -4.23
C VAL A 31 -0.75 -10.62 -4.37
N SER A 32 -1.01 -11.60 -3.53
CA SER A 32 -2.25 -12.37 -3.52
C SER A 32 -3.32 -11.71 -2.64
N ASP A 33 -4.60 -12.08 -2.82
CA ASP A 33 -5.70 -11.60 -1.98
C ASP A 33 -5.51 -11.94 -0.49
N TYR A 34 -4.90 -13.09 -0.20
CA TYR A 34 -4.57 -13.52 1.15
C TYR A 34 -3.53 -12.62 1.82
N GLU A 35 -2.50 -12.22 1.09
CA GLU A 35 -1.41 -11.38 1.59
C GLU A 35 -1.88 -9.95 1.85
N LEU A 36 -2.77 -9.43 1.00
CA LEU A 36 -3.46 -8.18 1.26
C LEU A 36 -4.33 -8.27 2.51
N GLN A 37 -5.15 -9.31 2.66
CA GLN A 37 -5.98 -9.50 3.85
C GLN A 37 -5.14 -9.57 5.13
N ASP A 38 -3.99 -10.26 5.08
CA ASP A 38 -3.08 -10.36 6.21
C ASP A 38 -2.47 -9.01 6.58
N LEU A 39 -2.01 -8.25 5.57
CA LEU A 39 -1.55 -6.87 5.73
C LEU A 39 -2.60 -5.99 6.44
N PHE A 40 -3.87 -6.02 6.01
CA PHE A 40 -4.93 -5.22 6.63
C PHE A 40 -5.24 -5.65 8.07
N LYS A 41 -5.12 -6.95 8.39
CA LYS A 41 -5.27 -7.47 9.75
C LYS A 41 -4.11 -7.00 10.65
N GLU A 42 -2.88 -7.10 10.16
CA GLU A 42 -1.68 -6.71 10.89
C GLU A 42 -1.63 -5.21 11.15
N ALA A 43 -2.15 -4.41 10.22
CA ALA A 43 -2.30 -2.96 10.38
C ALA A 43 -3.13 -2.56 11.61
N SER A 44 -3.77 -3.52 12.30
CA SER A 44 -4.55 -3.32 13.52
C SER A 44 -5.55 -2.18 13.34
N LEU A 45 -6.17 -2.15 12.15
CA LEU A 45 -7.25 -1.22 11.88
C LEU A 45 -8.51 -1.73 12.59
N PRO A 46 -9.30 -0.85 13.22
CA PRO A 46 -10.56 -1.22 13.85
C PRO A 46 -11.65 -1.45 12.78
N LEU A 47 -11.36 -2.33 11.81
CA LEU A 47 -12.25 -2.68 10.71
C LEU A 47 -12.76 -4.12 10.92
N PRO A 48 -14.06 -4.36 10.77
CA PRO A 48 -14.59 -5.72 10.80
C PRO A 48 -14.10 -6.50 9.57
N GLY A 49 -13.93 -7.82 9.71
CA GLY A 49 -13.35 -8.66 8.65
C GLY A 49 -14.05 -8.57 7.29
N TYR A 50 -15.37 -8.35 7.26
CA TYR A 50 -16.11 -8.15 6.02
C TYR A 50 -15.72 -6.83 5.29
N LYS A 51 -15.35 -5.78 6.04
CA LYS A 51 -14.85 -4.53 5.45
C LYS A 51 -13.46 -4.69 4.87
N VAL A 52 -12.59 -5.45 5.53
CA VAL A 52 -11.27 -5.79 4.98
C VAL A 52 -11.43 -6.52 3.65
N ARG A 53 -12.29 -7.55 3.60
CA ARG A 53 -12.59 -8.27 2.37
C ARG A 53 -13.12 -7.36 1.26
N GLU A 54 -14.09 -6.48 1.58
CA GLU A 54 -14.65 -5.52 0.63
C GLU A 54 -13.57 -4.58 0.04
N ILE A 55 -12.60 -4.16 0.86
CA ILE A 55 -11.48 -3.31 0.41
C ILE A 55 -10.53 -4.10 -0.50
N VAL A 56 -10.17 -5.33 -0.11
CA VAL A 56 -9.28 -6.20 -0.90
C VAL A 56 -9.92 -6.55 -2.24
N GLU A 57 -11.20 -6.91 -2.27
CA GLU A 57 -11.94 -7.20 -3.50
C GLU A 57 -12.00 -5.97 -4.43
N LYS A 58 -12.17 -4.76 -3.88
CA LYS A 58 -12.11 -3.52 -4.66
C LYS A 58 -10.71 -3.24 -5.21
N ILE A 59 -9.67 -3.46 -4.41
CA ILE A 59 -8.28 -3.27 -4.85
C ILE A 59 -7.97 -4.22 -6.00
N LEU A 60 -8.25 -5.52 -5.84
CA LEU A 60 -8.08 -6.52 -6.90
C LEU A 60 -8.89 -6.14 -8.14
N SER A 61 -10.18 -5.81 -8.00
CA SER A 61 -11.01 -5.46 -9.15
C SER A 61 -10.52 -4.25 -9.95
N VAL A 62 -9.68 -3.38 -9.37
CA VAL A 62 -9.11 -2.21 -10.06
C VAL A 62 -7.67 -2.49 -10.52
N ALA A 63 -6.90 -3.26 -9.76
CA ALA A 63 -5.48 -3.52 -10.02
C ALA A 63 -5.27 -4.69 -10.99
N ASP A 64 -6.01 -5.78 -10.76
CA ASP A 64 -5.92 -7.07 -11.46
C ASP A 64 -6.56 -6.95 -12.86
N SER A 65 -5.78 -6.41 -13.78
CA SER A 65 -6.21 -6.14 -15.16
C SER A 65 -6.21 -7.42 -15.99
N ASN A 66 -5.29 -8.34 -15.68
CA ASN A 66 -5.16 -9.63 -16.33
C ASN A 66 -6.14 -10.69 -15.77
N LYS A 67 -6.79 -10.43 -14.62
CA LYS A 67 -7.72 -11.29 -13.91
C LYS A 67 -7.11 -12.61 -13.45
N ASP A 68 -5.84 -12.60 -13.06
CA ASP A 68 -5.15 -13.78 -12.53
C ASP A 68 -5.41 -14.01 -11.03
N GLY A 69 -6.09 -13.05 -10.36
CA GLY A 69 -6.40 -13.11 -8.95
C GLY A 69 -5.24 -12.66 -8.06
N LYS A 70 -4.18 -12.12 -8.66
CA LYS A 70 -2.99 -11.59 -8.01
C LYS A 70 -2.64 -10.25 -8.63
N ILE A 71 -1.77 -9.51 -7.94
CA ILE A 71 -1.31 -8.20 -8.39
C ILE A 71 0.18 -8.30 -8.66
N SER A 72 0.57 -8.15 -9.92
CA SER A 72 1.98 -8.02 -10.29
C SER A 72 2.55 -6.66 -9.89
N PHE A 73 3.87 -6.52 -9.86
CA PHE A 73 4.50 -5.22 -9.56
C PHE A 73 4.06 -4.11 -10.54
N GLU A 74 3.92 -4.43 -11.82
CA GLU A 74 3.48 -3.48 -12.85
C GLU A 74 2.02 -3.02 -12.62
N GLU A 75 1.14 -3.94 -12.22
CA GLU A 75 -0.24 -3.64 -11.87
C GLU A 75 -0.34 -2.84 -10.57
N PHE A 76 0.49 -3.16 -9.57
CA PHE A 76 0.59 -2.41 -8.33
C PHE A 76 1.01 -0.96 -8.58
N VAL A 77 2.03 -0.78 -9.41
CA VAL A 77 2.52 0.54 -9.80
C VAL A 77 1.44 1.31 -10.57
N SER A 78 0.74 0.66 -11.50
CA SER A 78 -0.36 1.26 -12.26
C SER A 78 -1.53 1.66 -11.36
N LEU A 79 -1.91 0.77 -10.43
CA LEU A 79 -2.92 1.02 -9.40
C LEU A 79 -2.54 2.24 -8.56
N MET A 80 -1.32 2.28 -8.04
CA MET A 80 -0.89 3.36 -7.15
C MET A 80 -0.90 4.72 -7.85
N GLN A 81 -0.63 4.75 -9.16
CA GLN A 81 -0.77 5.95 -9.98
C GLN A 81 -2.23 6.35 -10.19
N GLU A 82 -3.11 5.41 -10.50
CA GLU A 82 -4.54 5.68 -10.67
C GLU A 82 -5.22 6.11 -9.35
N LEU A 83 -4.74 5.57 -8.23
CA LEU A 83 -5.26 5.85 -6.90
C LEU A 83 -4.63 7.08 -6.24
N LYS A 84 -3.61 7.74 -6.81
CA LYS A 84 -3.04 9.00 -6.23
C LYS A 84 -4.12 10.07 -6.00
N SER A 85 -5.23 10.01 -6.74
CA SER A 85 -6.37 10.92 -6.60
C SER A 85 -7.55 10.35 -5.79
N LYS A 86 -7.47 9.11 -5.26
CA LYS A 86 -8.58 8.41 -4.57
C LYS A 86 -8.23 8.11 -3.11
N ASP A 87 -9.20 8.18 -2.19
CA ASP A 87 -8.97 7.96 -0.74
C ASP A 87 -8.43 6.57 -0.35
N ILE A 88 -8.58 5.59 -1.24
CA ILE A 88 -8.13 4.21 -1.02
C ILE A 88 -6.59 4.12 -0.93
N SER A 89 -5.84 4.92 -1.71
CA SER A 89 -4.37 4.92 -1.68
C SER A 89 -3.81 5.38 -0.34
N LYS A 90 -4.45 6.35 0.32
CA LYS A 90 -4.00 6.87 1.61
C LYS A 90 -4.10 5.81 2.70
N THR A 91 -5.21 5.08 2.75
CA THR A 91 -5.39 3.97 3.69
C THR A 91 -4.36 2.87 3.42
N PHE A 92 -4.19 2.49 2.14
CA PHE A 92 -3.27 1.45 1.74
C PHE A 92 -1.80 1.81 2.03
N ARG A 93 -1.34 3.00 1.64
CA ARG A 93 0.01 3.50 1.94
C ARG A 93 0.26 3.63 3.44
N LYS A 94 -0.74 4.08 4.21
CA LYS A 94 -0.65 4.16 5.67
C LYS A 94 -0.46 2.80 6.32
N ILE A 95 -1.11 1.77 5.80
CA ILE A 95 -1.01 0.40 6.31
C ILE A 95 0.38 -0.18 6.03
N ILE A 96 0.87 -0.05 4.79
CA ILE A 96 2.21 -0.51 4.40
C ILE A 96 3.28 0.13 5.29
N ASN A 97 3.16 1.44 5.54
CA ASN A 97 4.09 2.18 6.40
C ASN A 97 3.96 1.82 7.88
N LYS A 98 2.85 1.21 8.31
CA LYS A 98 2.58 0.87 9.73
C LYS A 98 3.13 -0.50 10.13
N ARG A 99 3.34 -1.43 9.19
CA ARG A 99 3.99 -2.73 9.43
C ARG A 99 5.40 -2.57 10.02
N GLU A 100 6.04 -1.42 9.82
CA GLU A 100 7.34 -1.07 10.36
C GLU A 100 7.19 -0.47 11.77
N GLY A 101 7.18 -1.33 12.80
CA GLY A 101 7.45 -0.88 14.16
C GLY A 101 8.87 -0.29 14.26
N ILE A 102 8.99 1.04 14.17
CA ILE A 102 10.16 1.84 14.60
C ILE A 102 11.45 1.62 13.79
N THR A 103 11.53 2.18 12.57
CA THR A 103 12.81 2.72 12.07
C THR A 103 12.56 3.93 11.18
N ALA A 104 12.26 5.06 11.82
CA ALA A 104 12.50 6.35 11.22
C ALA A 104 14.01 6.58 11.13
N ILE A 105 14.67 6.06 10.10
CA ILE A 105 16.01 6.50 9.71
C ILE A 105 16.05 6.71 8.19
N GLY A 106 15.44 7.79 7.72
CA GLY A 106 15.49 8.06 6.28
C GLY A 106 14.77 9.30 5.78
N GLY A 107 14.62 10.33 6.60
CA GLY A 107 14.39 11.69 6.09
C GLY A 107 13.08 11.98 5.36
N THR A 108 11.99 12.14 6.11
CA THR A 108 10.99 13.16 5.75
C THR A 108 10.60 13.93 7.02
N SER A 109 11.28 15.05 7.22
CA SER A 109 11.04 16.00 8.31
C SER A 109 9.61 16.59 8.27
N THR A 110 9.15 17.05 9.43
CA THR A 110 8.10 18.07 9.67
C THR A 110 6.63 17.65 9.87
N ILE A 111 6.34 16.80 10.86
CA ILE A 111 5.15 16.94 11.75
C ILE A 111 5.51 16.25 13.07
N SER A 112 5.15 16.67 14.28
CA SER A 112 4.70 17.91 14.87
C SER A 112 5.01 17.73 16.36
N SER A 113 5.45 18.79 17.01
CA SER A 113 5.68 18.82 18.45
C SER A 113 4.34 18.68 19.19
N GLU A 114 4.00 17.50 19.69
CA GLU A 114 2.94 17.32 20.67
C GLU A 114 3.58 16.96 22.02
N GLY A 115 3.45 17.90 22.94
CA GLY A 115 4.14 17.89 24.22
C GLY A 115 3.62 16.83 25.18
N THR A 116 4.54 16.34 26.00
CA THR A 116 4.20 15.85 27.34
C THR A 116 5.05 16.60 28.32
N GLN A 117 4.43 17.59 28.98
CA GLN A 117 5.01 18.30 30.10
C GLN A 117 4.90 17.37 31.31
N HIS A 118 6.02 16.79 31.74
CA HIS A 118 6.09 16.09 33.03
C HIS A 118 6.32 17.14 34.12
N SER A 119 5.47 17.11 35.16
CA SER A 119 5.54 17.99 36.35
C SER A 119 6.78 17.76 37.18
#